data_AF-A0A5N5QS32-F1
#
_entry.id   AF-A0A5N5QS32-F1
#
_cell.length_a   1.000
_cell.length_b   1.000
_cell.length_c   1.000
_cell.angle_alpha   90.00
_cell.angle_beta   90.00
_cell.angle_gamma   90.00
#
_symmetry.space_group_name_H-M   'P 1'
#
loop_
_entity.id
_entity.type
_entity.pdbx_description
1 polymer ?
#
loop_
_entity_poly.entity_id
_entity_poly.type
_entity_poly.pdbx_seq_one_letter_code
_entity_poly.pdbx_strand_id
1 'polypeptide(L)'
;MDIDRLAAYNLISGAQGAGTHGIARPPIYNSQDCIPWDAQTSPAIPAPRMDSRISYVDMTFKGILLPWNDKRPGLIRLQTPGRVDAANNSTDWAIPLTEYLGENTAFGSREITRNVGGEPLRYPLRVFFRDNFLQDGSPPNLSVLNITHGGARHAWAGNIVVLKWAGARRQGYQDMTMGDLHVIAAWLLNYG
;
A
#
# COMPACT_ATOMS: atom_id res chain seq x y z
N MET A 1 41.26 -8.65 -14.90
CA MET A 1 41.02 -8.68 -13.45
C MET A 1 39.65 -8.09 -13.21
N ASP A 2 38.63 -8.78 -12.74
CA ASP A 2 38.29 -10.20 -12.74
C ASP A 2 36.77 -10.15 -12.47
N ILE A 3 35.96 -10.54 -13.44
CA ILE A 3 34.52 -10.71 -13.28
C ILE A 3 34.33 -12.19 -13.41
N ASP A 4 34.08 -12.86 -12.29
CA ASP A 4 33.90 -14.30 -12.30
C ASP A 4 32.81 -14.74 -11.34
N ARG A 5 32.16 -15.82 -11.78
CA ARG A 5 31.13 -16.63 -11.14
C ARG A 5 29.69 -16.14 -11.30
N LEU A 6 29.02 -16.75 -12.28
CA LEU A 6 27.96 -17.73 -12.00
C LEU A 6 27.76 -18.66 -13.23
N ALA A 7 28.32 -19.87 -13.11
CA ALA A 7 27.87 -21.08 -13.77
C ALA A 7 26.69 -21.66 -12.96
N ALA A 8 25.75 -22.49 -13.44
CA ALA A 8 25.43 -23.02 -14.75
C ALA A 8 24.09 -23.78 -14.62
N TYR A 9 23.40 -24.12 -15.73
CA TYR A 9 23.09 -25.47 -16.23
C TYR A 9 21.56 -25.47 -16.50
N ASN A 10 20.97 -26.06 -17.55
CA ASN A 10 21.48 -26.69 -18.76
C ASN A 10 20.34 -26.82 -19.79
N LEU A 11 20.75 -26.86 -21.06
CA LEU A 11 19.96 -27.19 -22.25
C LEU A 11 19.55 -28.67 -22.29
N ILE A 12 18.40 -28.96 -22.93
CA ILE A 12 18.12 -30.27 -23.52
C ILE A 12 17.43 -30.08 -24.90
N SER A 13 18.16 -30.39 -25.98
CA SER A 13 17.62 -30.99 -27.21
C SER A 13 18.02 -32.48 -27.16
N GLY A 14 17.18 -33.49 -27.40
CA GLY A 14 16.39 -33.76 -28.59
C GLY A 14 17.06 -34.92 -29.38
N ALA A 15 16.39 -36.07 -29.53
CA ALA A 15 16.51 -37.02 -30.66
C ALA A 15 15.72 -38.33 -30.43
N GLN A 16 15.24 -38.90 -31.55
CA GLN A 16 14.32 -40.03 -31.74
C GLN A 16 15.00 -41.42 -31.72
N GLY A 17 14.21 -42.51 -31.60
CA GLY A 17 14.53 -43.80 -32.26
C GLY A 17 14.10 -45.12 -31.58
N ALA A 18 12.97 -45.67 -32.05
CA ALA A 18 12.44 -47.05 -32.11
C ALA A 18 13.09 -48.27 -31.38
N GLY A 19 12.24 -49.16 -30.83
CA GLY A 19 12.56 -50.57 -30.58
C GLY A 19 11.65 -51.28 -29.56
N THR A 20 10.90 -52.28 -30.04
CA THR A 20 9.84 -53.11 -29.41
C THR A 20 10.21 -53.89 -28.15
N HIS A 21 9.30 -53.99 -27.15
CA HIS A 21 8.88 -55.22 -26.42
C HIS A 21 7.89 -54.89 -25.27
N GLY A 22 6.72 -55.55 -25.24
CA GLY A 22 5.86 -55.65 -24.05
C GLY A 22 4.64 -54.71 -23.98
N ILE A 23 3.56 -55.03 -24.72
CA ILE A 23 2.27 -54.36 -24.54
C ILE A 23 1.60 -54.91 -23.28
N ALA A 24 1.70 -54.20 -22.16
CA ALA A 24 0.78 -54.38 -21.05
C ALA A 24 -0.56 -53.73 -21.45
N ARG A 25 -1.64 -54.52 -21.49
CA ARG A 25 -2.99 -54.02 -21.74
C ARG A 25 -3.39 -53.07 -20.60
N PRO A 26 -3.96 -51.88 -20.88
CA PRO A 26 -4.64 -51.11 -19.85
C PRO A 26 -5.86 -51.89 -19.33
N PRO A 27 -6.24 -51.74 -18.06
CA PRO A 27 -7.45 -52.38 -17.53
C PRO A 27 -8.67 -51.91 -18.32
N ILE A 28 -9.48 -52.87 -18.76
CA ILE A 28 -10.79 -52.62 -19.35
C ILE A 28 -11.67 -52.10 -18.21
N TYR A 29 -11.96 -50.80 -18.20
CA TYR A 29 -12.97 -50.25 -17.31
C TYR A 29 -14.34 -50.76 -17.77
N ASN A 30 -15.07 -51.40 -16.86
CA ASN A 30 -16.43 -51.88 -17.09
C ASN A 30 -17.34 -50.66 -17.30
N SER A 31 -18.04 -50.62 -18.43
CA SER A 31 -18.88 -49.49 -18.87
C SER A 31 -20.24 -49.40 -18.14
N GLN A 32 -20.30 -49.84 -16.88
CA GLN A 32 -21.52 -49.84 -16.07
C GLN A 32 -21.52 -48.82 -14.93
N ASP A 33 -20.44 -48.06 -14.73
CA ASP A 33 -20.37 -47.01 -13.70
C ASP A 33 -20.41 -45.57 -14.26
N CYS A 34 -20.90 -45.38 -15.49
CA CYS A 34 -21.20 -44.05 -16.00
C CYS A 34 -22.56 -43.59 -15.47
N ILE A 35 -22.54 -42.82 -14.39
CA ILE A 35 -23.73 -42.05 -13.96
C ILE A 35 -24.06 -41.06 -15.09
N PRO A 36 -25.30 -41.01 -15.60
CA PRO A 36 -25.70 -39.99 -16.56
C PRO A 36 -25.47 -38.62 -15.94
N TRP A 37 -24.91 -37.69 -16.70
CA TRP A 37 -24.90 -36.28 -16.34
C TRP A 37 -26.33 -35.76 -16.47
N ASP A 38 -27.21 -36.17 -15.55
CA ASP A 38 -28.47 -35.50 -15.34
C ASP A 38 -28.13 -34.03 -15.10
N ALA A 39 -28.82 -33.16 -15.82
CA ALA A 39 -28.67 -31.72 -15.76
C ALA A 39 -28.97 -31.23 -14.34
N GLN A 40 -27.99 -31.33 -13.45
CA GLN A 40 -27.97 -30.60 -12.20
C GLN A 40 -27.96 -29.13 -12.59
N THR A 41 -29.13 -28.50 -12.49
CA THR A 41 -29.26 -27.06 -12.38
C THR A 41 -28.23 -26.60 -11.37
N SER A 42 -27.13 -26.02 -11.86
CA SER A 42 -26.21 -25.30 -11.00
C SER A 42 -27.06 -24.33 -10.17
N PRO A 43 -26.96 -24.34 -8.83
CA PRO A 43 -27.63 -23.33 -8.04
C PRO A 43 -27.10 -22.00 -8.57
N ALA A 44 -27.98 -21.22 -9.19
CA ALA A 44 -27.65 -19.90 -9.66
C ALA A 44 -27.11 -19.14 -8.44
N ILE A 45 -25.81 -18.85 -8.44
CA ILE A 45 -25.21 -18.03 -7.39
C ILE A 45 -26.01 -16.73 -7.43
N PRO A 46 -26.81 -16.40 -6.40
CA PRO A 46 -27.54 -15.16 -6.40
C PRO A 46 -26.49 -14.05 -6.53
N ALA A 47 -26.70 -13.15 -7.49
CA ALA A 47 -25.81 -12.02 -7.68
C ALA A 47 -25.54 -11.37 -6.31
N PRO A 48 -24.29 -11.02 -5.98
CA PRO A 48 -23.98 -10.41 -4.69
C PRO A 48 -24.93 -9.24 -4.48
N ARG A 49 -25.75 -9.30 -3.42
CA ARG A 49 -26.62 -8.19 -3.05
C ARG A 49 -25.71 -7.01 -2.74
N MET A 50 -25.61 -6.06 -3.68
CA MET A 50 -24.99 -4.78 -3.37
C MET A 50 -25.82 -4.17 -2.24
N ASP A 51 -25.21 -4.03 -1.07
CA ASP A 51 -25.81 -3.30 0.04
C ASP A 51 -26.00 -1.86 -0.44
N SER A 52 -27.25 -1.43 -0.60
CA SER A 52 -27.59 -0.10 -1.11
C SER A 52 -27.08 1.04 -0.21
N ARG A 53 -26.57 0.71 0.98
CA ARG A 53 -25.92 1.65 1.91
C ARG A 53 -24.44 1.88 1.60
N ILE A 54 -23.82 1.02 0.78
CA ILE A 54 -22.42 1.15 0.37
C ILE A 54 -22.39 1.91 -0.96
N SER A 55 -21.60 2.98 -1.01
CA SER A 55 -21.30 3.71 -2.24
C SER A 55 -19.79 3.95 -2.37
N TYR A 56 -19.35 4.23 -3.59
CA TYR A 56 -17.95 4.51 -3.90
C TYR A 56 -17.81 5.92 -4.45
N VAL A 57 -16.74 6.60 -4.06
CA VAL A 57 -16.44 7.98 -4.41
C VAL A 57 -14.94 8.11 -4.63
N ASP A 58 -14.54 8.86 -5.64
CA ASP A 58 -13.15 9.22 -5.85
C ASP A 58 -12.88 10.65 -5.38
N MET A 59 -11.74 10.85 -4.73
CA MET A 59 -11.28 12.17 -4.31
C MET A 59 -9.88 12.44 -4.83
N THR A 60 -9.64 13.68 -5.28
CA THR A 60 -8.30 14.16 -5.60
C THR A 60 -7.93 15.30 -4.66
N PHE A 61 -6.75 15.22 -4.05
CA PHE A 61 -6.23 16.27 -3.18
C PHE A 61 -4.69 16.26 -3.15
N LYS A 62 -4.10 17.29 -2.56
CA LYS A 62 -2.66 17.41 -2.36
C LYS A 62 -2.23 16.94 -0.98
N GLY A 63 -1.19 16.12 -0.92
CA GLY A 63 -0.41 15.81 0.28
C GLY A 63 0.99 16.41 0.22
N ILE A 64 1.72 16.33 1.33
CA ILE A 64 3.16 16.65 1.36
C ILE A 64 3.96 15.35 1.41
N LEU A 65 4.93 15.22 0.51
CA LEU A 65 5.96 14.20 0.54
C LEU A 65 7.23 14.80 1.17
N LEU A 66 7.77 14.09 2.17
CA LEU A 66 9.13 14.29 2.66
C LEU A 66 9.99 13.18 2.06
N PRO A 67 10.64 13.40 0.91
CA PRO A 67 11.45 12.39 0.26
C PRO A 67 12.71 12.10 1.10
N TRP A 68 13.14 10.85 1.12
CA TRP A 68 14.35 10.47 1.87
C TRP A 68 15.62 10.99 1.20
N ASN A 69 15.63 11.12 -0.13
CA ASN A 69 16.81 11.42 -0.94
C ASN A 69 16.93 12.90 -1.37
N ASP A 70 15.96 13.75 -1.02
CA ASP A 70 15.98 15.18 -1.33
C ASP A 70 15.73 15.98 -0.04
N LYS A 71 16.38 17.13 0.07
CA LYS A 71 16.21 18.07 1.19
C LYS A 71 14.88 18.83 1.11
N ARG A 72 14.28 18.94 -0.07
CA ARG A 72 13.10 19.76 -0.32
C ARG A 72 11.82 18.93 -0.17
N PRO A 73 10.92 19.27 0.78
CA PRO A 73 9.56 18.75 0.76
C PRO A 73 8.84 19.11 -0.54
N GLY A 74 8.00 18.19 -1.02
CA GLY A 74 7.22 18.38 -2.25
C GLY A 74 5.72 18.22 -2.03
N LEU A 75 4.92 18.88 -2.85
CA LEU A 75 3.49 18.60 -2.94
C LEU A 75 3.26 17.46 -3.93
N ILE A 76 2.49 16.46 -3.51
CA ILE A 76 2.06 15.33 -4.35
C ILE A 76 0.56 15.36 -4.52
N ARG A 77 0.07 14.94 -5.69
CA ARG A 77 -1.37 14.81 -5.95
C ARG A 77 -1.78 13.35 -5.80
N LEU A 78 -2.73 13.10 -4.91
CA LEU A 78 -3.27 11.77 -4.65
C LEU A 78 -4.67 11.67 -5.24
N GLN A 79 -4.94 10.56 -5.92
CA GLN A 79 -6.28 10.14 -6.32
C GLN A 79 -6.64 8.94 -5.45
N THR A 80 -7.68 9.08 -4.64
CA THR A 80 -8.02 8.09 -3.61
C THR A 80 -9.46 7.65 -3.76
N PRO A 81 -9.71 6.36 -4.04
CA PRO A 81 -11.04 5.80 -3.93
C PRO A 81 -11.44 5.68 -2.46
N GLY A 82 -12.69 6.02 -2.19
CA GLY A 82 -13.34 5.97 -0.89
C GLY A 82 -14.55 5.06 -0.94
N ARG A 83 -14.67 4.17 0.06
CA ARG A 83 -15.86 3.36 0.31
C ARG A 83 -16.67 4.05 1.40
N VAL A 84 -17.84 4.57 1.04
CA VAL A 84 -18.78 5.21 1.96
C VAL A 84 -19.76 4.17 2.45
N ASP A 85 -19.89 4.07 3.77
CA ASP A 85 -20.90 3.26 4.41
C ASP A 85 -21.91 4.19 5.11
N ALA A 86 -23.12 4.24 4.56
CA ALA A 86 -24.18 5.10 5.07
C ALA A 86 -24.72 4.63 6.43
N ALA A 87 -24.54 3.36 6.79
CA ALA A 87 -25.06 2.81 8.04
C ALA A 87 -24.28 3.32 9.27
N ASN A 88 -22.97 3.47 9.13
CA ASN A 88 -22.07 3.96 10.18
C ASN A 88 -21.62 5.41 9.95
N ASN A 89 -22.07 6.03 8.84
CA ASN A 89 -21.62 7.33 8.37
C ASN A 89 -20.08 7.41 8.34
N SER A 90 -19.41 6.39 7.81
CA SER A 90 -17.95 6.33 7.66
C SER A 90 -17.53 6.38 6.20
N THR A 91 -16.27 6.76 5.99
CA THR A 91 -15.64 6.69 4.67
C THR A 91 -14.26 6.10 4.82
N ASP A 92 -14.08 4.93 4.23
CA ASP A 92 -12.82 4.20 4.24
C ASP A 92 -12.05 4.56 2.97
N TRP A 93 -10.97 5.34 3.13
CA TRP A 93 -10.14 5.80 2.02
C TRP A 93 -8.99 4.83 1.74
N ALA A 94 -8.89 4.36 0.50
CA ALA A 94 -7.76 3.56 0.03
C ALA A 94 -6.66 4.50 -0.51
N ILE A 95 -5.80 4.98 0.40
CA ILE A 95 -4.68 5.86 0.04
C ILE A 95 -3.60 5.05 -0.70
N PRO A 96 -3.17 5.44 -1.91
CA PRO A 96 -2.16 4.71 -2.70
C PRO A 96 -0.75 4.98 -2.18
N LEU A 97 -0.45 4.54 -0.96
CA LEU A 97 0.82 4.80 -0.28
C LEU A 97 2.01 4.05 -0.87
N THR A 98 1.78 2.92 -1.55
CA THR A 98 2.84 2.08 -2.13
C THR A 98 3.70 2.82 -3.15
N GLU A 99 3.12 3.73 -3.93
CA GLU A 99 3.83 4.58 -4.90
C GLU A 99 4.88 5.49 -4.22
N TYR A 100 4.62 5.90 -2.97
CA TYR A 100 5.45 6.86 -2.26
C TYR A 100 6.31 6.23 -1.18
N LEU A 101 5.84 5.17 -0.52
CA LEU A 101 6.52 4.52 0.62
C LEU A 101 7.21 3.20 0.24
N GLY A 102 6.99 2.71 -0.97
CA GLY A 102 7.51 1.44 -1.47
C GLY A 102 6.52 0.28 -1.34
N GLU A 103 6.72 -0.75 -2.15
CA GLU A 103 5.91 -1.97 -2.17
C GLU A 103 6.18 -2.88 -0.95
N ASN A 104 5.25 -3.80 -0.67
CA ASN A 104 5.37 -4.87 0.35
C ASN A 104 5.82 -4.40 1.75
N THR A 105 5.54 -3.13 2.09
CA THR A 105 5.97 -2.57 3.36
C THR A 105 4.77 -2.38 4.28
N ALA A 106 4.93 -2.73 5.56
CA ALA A 106 3.95 -2.37 6.58
C ALA A 106 3.99 -0.86 6.79
N PHE A 107 2.85 -0.18 6.65
CA PHE A 107 2.76 1.26 6.85
C PHE A 107 2.28 1.58 8.26
N GLY A 108 3.07 2.39 8.97
CA GLY A 108 2.66 3.05 10.19
C GLY A 108 1.91 4.34 9.87
N SER A 109 1.02 4.76 10.77
CA SER A 109 0.47 6.12 10.72
C SER A 109 0.35 6.75 12.11
N ARG A 110 0.48 8.07 12.15
CA ARG A 110 0.29 8.91 13.34
C ARG A 110 -0.53 10.14 12.99
N GLU A 111 -1.34 10.59 13.95
CA GLU A 111 -2.13 11.81 13.79
C GLU A 111 -1.52 12.97 14.55
N ILE A 112 -1.45 14.13 13.89
CA ILE A 112 -1.14 15.40 14.50
C ILE A 112 -2.47 16.12 14.71
N THR A 113 -2.92 16.18 15.96
CA THR A 113 -4.23 16.79 16.31
C THR A 113 -4.08 18.13 17.02
N ARG A 114 -2.87 18.48 17.45
CA ARG A 114 -2.56 19.69 18.21
C ARG A 114 -1.28 20.34 17.68
N ASN A 115 -1.18 21.65 17.83
CA ASN A 115 0.06 22.40 17.59
C ASN A 115 1.04 22.24 18.78
N VAL A 116 2.23 22.84 18.71
CA VAL A 116 3.23 22.83 19.79
C VAL A 116 2.71 23.46 21.08
N GLY A 117 1.82 24.45 20.98
CA GLY A 117 1.15 25.08 22.13
C GLY A 117 0.04 24.24 22.75
N GLY A 118 -0.24 23.05 22.21
CA GLY A 118 -1.30 22.15 22.70
C GLY A 118 -2.71 22.50 22.21
N GLU A 119 -2.89 23.57 21.44
CA GLU A 119 -4.18 23.92 20.87
C GLU A 119 -4.58 22.93 19.77
N PRO A 120 -5.87 22.56 19.66
CA PRO A 120 -6.33 21.65 18.65
C PRO A 120 -6.19 22.28 17.26
N LEU A 121 -5.67 21.50 16.31
CA LEU A 121 -5.65 21.89 14.91
C LEU A 121 -7.08 21.88 14.38
N ARG A 122 -7.47 22.97 13.69
CA ARG A 122 -8.73 23.03 12.93
C ARG A 122 -8.84 21.86 11.93
N TYR A 123 -7.71 21.47 11.35
CA TYR A 123 -7.58 20.39 10.40
C TYR A 123 -6.40 19.50 10.79
N PRO A 124 -6.65 18.39 11.51
CA PRO A 124 -5.60 17.46 11.91
C PRO A 124 -4.86 16.89 10.70
N LEU A 125 -3.57 16.57 10.90
CA LEU A 125 -2.74 15.94 9.88
C LEU A 125 -2.59 14.45 10.17
N ARG A 126 -2.42 13.64 9.12
CA ARG A 126 -2.09 12.22 9.22
C ARG A 126 -0.77 11.97 8.53
N VAL A 127 0.20 11.47 9.28
CA VAL A 127 1.55 11.15 8.84
C VAL A 127 1.64 9.66 8.59
N PHE A 128 2.07 9.27 7.41
CA PHE A 128 2.31 7.89 6.98
C PHE A 128 3.79 7.67 6.74
N PHE A 129 4.29 6.55 7.22
CA PHE A 129 5.69 6.15 7.13
C PHE A 129 5.78 4.62 7.14
N ARG A 130 6.95 4.07 6.82
CA ARG A 130 7.20 2.63 6.93
C ARG A 130 7.34 2.23 8.39
N ASP A 131 6.61 1.24 8.88
CA ASP A 131 6.62 0.92 10.32
C ASP A 131 7.96 0.33 10.81
N ASN A 132 8.72 -0.27 9.89
CA ASN A 132 9.95 -1.01 10.16
C ASN A 132 11.24 -0.28 9.76
N PHE A 133 11.20 1.02 9.43
CA PHE A 133 12.35 1.74 8.86
C PHE A 133 13.62 1.72 9.73
N LEU A 134 13.47 1.54 11.05
CA LEU A 134 14.61 1.44 11.97
C LEU A 134 15.34 0.09 11.91
N GLN A 135 14.68 -0.96 11.40
CA GLN A 135 15.18 -2.34 11.41
C GLN A 135 15.62 -2.83 10.03
N ASP A 136 15.15 -2.18 8.96
CA ASP A 136 15.32 -2.65 7.59
C ASP A 136 16.44 -1.95 6.80
N GLY A 137 17.20 -1.07 7.46
CA GLY A 137 18.29 -0.31 6.82
C GLY A 137 17.82 0.84 5.93
N SER A 138 16.58 1.32 6.11
CA SER A 138 16.07 2.48 5.39
C SER A 138 17.02 3.69 5.53
N PRO A 139 17.26 4.43 4.44
CA PRO A 139 18.14 5.59 4.48
C PRO A 139 17.54 6.72 5.33
N PRO A 140 18.36 7.49 6.07
CA PRO A 140 17.90 8.67 6.80
C PRO A 140 17.15 9.63 5.90
N ASN A 141 16.07 10.23 6.40
CA ASN A 141 15.26 11.14 5.62
C ASN A 141 15.90 12.53 5.54
N LEU A 142 16.49 12.87 4.38
CA LEU A 142 17.17 14.16 4.17
C LEU A 142 16.21 15.35 4.24
N SER A 143 14.95 15.17 3.86
CA SER A 143 13.94 16.23 3.96
C SER A 143 13.65 16.56 5.43
N VAL A 144 13.45 15.54 6.27
CA VAL A 144 13.29 15.70 7.72
C VAL A 144 14.51 16.36 8.34
N LEU A 145 15.72 15.88 8.00
CA LEU A 145 16.97 16.46 8.49
C LEU A 145 17.06 17.96 8.15
N ASN A 146 16.67 18.34 6.92
CA ASN A 146 16.71 19.73 6.46
C ASN A 146 15.67 20.61 7.17
N ILE A 147 14.39 20.20 7.24
CA ILE A 147 13.32 21.05 7.82
C ILE A 147 13.38 21.14 9.34
N THR A 148 14.04 20.18 9.99
CA THR A 148 14.25 20.19 11.45
C THR A 148 15.65 20.70 11.83
N HIS A 149 16.48 21.07 10.86
CA HIS A 149 17.88 21.44 11.06
C HIS A 149 18.67 20.40 11.89
N GLY A 150 18.35 19.11 11.72
CA GLY A 150 18.93 18.02 12.49
C GLY A 150 18.46 17.90 13.94
N GLY A 151 17.46 18.68 14.37
CA GLY A 151 16.94 18.65 15.73
C GLY A 151 15.90 17.57 16.01
N ALA A 152 15.49 16.78 15.01
CA ALA A 152 14.53 15.70 15.22
C ALA A 152 15.12 14.64 16.16
N ARG A 153 14.41 14.33 17.26
CA ARG A 153 14.85 13.33 18.25
C ARG A 153 14.78 11.92 17.71
N HIS A 154 13.79 11.65 16.87
CA HIS A 154 13.59 10.35 16.26
C HIS A 154 14.39 10.25 14.95
N ALA A 155 15.07 9.11 14.75
CA ALA A 155 15.88 8.84 13.57
C ALA A 155 15.00 8.48 12.36
N TRP A 156 14.21 9.45 11.89
CA TRP A 156 13.31 9.28 10.75
C TRP A 156 14.06 8.82 9.50
N ALA A 157 13.57 7.74 8.90
CA ALA A 157 14.15 7.13 7.70
C ALA A 157 13.06 6.76 6.69
N GLY A 158 13.46 6.61 5.42
CA GLY A 158 12.53 6.38 4.31
C GLY A 158 11.63 7.57 4.02
N ASN A 159 10.76 7.44 3.01
CA ASN A 159 9.81 8.49 2.65
C ASN A 159 8.73 8.65 3.73
N ILE A 160 8.20 9.87 3.86
CA ILE A 160 7.05 10.17 4.71
C ILE A 160 6.01 10.91 3.87
N VAL A 161 4.76 10.48 3.96
CA VAL A 161 3.62 11.14 3.32
C VAL A 161 2.73 11.75 4.39
N VAL A 162 2.40 13.03 4.25
CA VAL A 162 1.50 13.74 5.16
C VAL A 162 0.26 14.16 4.41
N LEU A 163 -0.90 13.88 4.99
CA LEU A 163 -2.21 14.27 4.48
C LEU A 163 -2.93 15.15 5.50
N LYS A 164 -3.90 15.95 5.05
CA LYS A 164 -4.68 16.86 5.90
C LYS A 164 -6.14 16.47 5.88
N TRP A 165 -6.69 16.17 7.04
CA TRP A 165 -8.10 15.86 7.20
C TRP A 165 -8.98 17.07 6.89
N ALA A 166 -10.18 16.79 6.40
CA ALA A 166 -11.26 17.73 6.18
C ALA A 166 -12.46 17.39 7.05
N GLY A 167 -13.15 18.45 7.51
CA GLY A 167 -14.36 18.35 8.33
C GLY A 167 -14.11 17.91 9.78
N ALA A 168 -15.07 18.17 10.65
CA ALA A 168 -14.98 17.83 12.08
C ALA A 168 -14.88 16.31 12.33
N ARG A 169 -15.48 15.50 11.44
CA ARG A 169 -15.51 14.03 11.53
C ARG A 169 -14.36 13.33 10.81
N ARG A 170 -13.44 14.08 10.16
CA ARG A 170 -12.30 13.52 9.43
C ARG A 170 -12.72 12.47 8.38
N GLN A 171 -13.76 12.80 7.62
CA GLN A 171 -14.37 11.89 6.63
C GLN A 171 -13.85 12.13 5.22
N GLY A 172 -12.99 13.11 5.02
CA GLY A 172 -12.35 13.39 3.75
C GLY A 172 -11.03 14.11 3.95
N TYR A 173 -10.36 14.41 2.84
CA TYR A 173 -9.10 15.14 2.85
C TYR A 173 -9.26 16.52 2.23
N GLN A 174 -8.29 17.40 2.42
CA GLN A 174 -8.23 18.65 1.68
C GLN A 174 -6.79 18.93 1.26
N ASP A 175 -6.64 19.87 0.33
CA ASP A 175 -5.33 20.25 -0.17
C ASP A 175 -4.42 20.77 0.93
N MET A 176 -3.25 20.13 1.03
CA MET A 176 -2.13 20.69 1.76
C MET A 176 -1.44 21.79 0.96
N THR A 177 -0.82 22.70 1.69
CA THR A 177 0.03 23.76 1.16
C THR A 177 1.40 23.67 1.82
N MET A 178 2.43 24.27 1.21
CA MET A 178 3.74 24.37 1.87
C MET A 178 3.68 25.16 3.19
N GLY A 179 2.63 25.96 3.38
CA GLY A 179 2.33 26.60 4.65
C GLY A 179 2.09 25.59 5.79
N ASP A 180 1.67 24.35 5.53
CA ASP A 180 1.47 23.34 6.57
C ASP A 180 2.78 22.73 7.11
N LEU A 181 3.93 23.01 6.48
CA LEU A 181 5.24 22.45 6.87
C LEU A 181 5.67 22.82 8.28
N HIS A 182 5.32 24.01 8.78
CA HIS A 182 5.72 24.42 10.14
C HIS A 182 5.11 23.50 11.20
N VAL A 183 3.87 23.04 11.01
CA VAL A 183 3.20 22.09 11.90
C VAL A 183 3.89 20.73 11.85
N ILE A 184 4.28 20.28 10.65
CA ILE A 184 4.96 19.01 10.45
C ILE A 184 6.35 19.02 11.08
N ALA A 185 7.15 20.06 10.81
CA ALA A 185 8.49 20.21 11.36
C ALA A 185 8.46 20.28 12.89
N ALA A 186 7.54 21.07 13.44
CA ALA A 186 7.29 21.14 14.87
C ALA A 186 6.95 19.78 15.49
N TRP A 187 6.09 18.99 14.85
CA TRP A 187 5.74 17.66 15.33
C TRP A 187 6.95 16.71 15.25
N LEU A 188 7.70 16.71 14.15
CA LEU A 188 8.90 15.87 13.98
C LEU A 188 9.98 16.17 15.04
N LEU A 189 10.14 17.43 15.43
CA LEU A 189 11.06 17.84 16.50
C LEU A 189 10.68 17.27 17.87
N ASN A 190 9.38 17.15 18.15
CA ASN A 190 8.86 16.74 19.45
C ASN A 190 8.43 15.26 19.49
N TYR A 191 8.46 14.56 18.36
CA TYR A 191 8.08 13.16 18.28
C TYR A 191 9.08 12.28 19.05
N GLY A 192 8.57 11.56 20.04
CA GLY A 192 9.30 10.66 20.92
C GLY A 192 8.35 9.92 21.83
#